data_AF-A0A821X4Q8-F1
#
_entry.id   AF-A0A821X4Q8-F1
#
_cell.length_a   1.000
_cell.length_b   1.000
_cell.length_c   1.000
_cell.angle_alpha   90.00
_cell.angle_beta   90.00
_cell.angle_gamma   90.00
#
_symmetry.space_group_name_H-M   'P 1'
#
loop_
_entity.id
_entity.type
_entity.pdbx_description
1 polymer ?
#
loop_
_entity_poly.entity_id
_entity_poly.type
_entity_poly.pdbx_seq_one_letter_code
_entity_poly.pdbx_strand_id
1 'polypeptide(L)'
;LDQNFPPNTNFIMQPKYALVEFAGCKLDSTLAELQCKIVPIAISEQTFLFDAKELLPDNIAKAAKINKKATKISVKRRALPLIPAYSMTTHKSQGQTLGKIIVDLVMPPGPLEVASVYVPLSRVKRLDDLLIIRPFEFATLQVKP
;
A
#
# COMPACT_ATOMS: atom_id res chain seq x y z
N LEU A 1 2.14 -1.86 25.04
CA LEU A 1 3.20 -1.28 24.19
C LEU A 1 4.32 -2.30 24.16
N ASP A 2 4.64 -2.76 22.96
CA ASP A 2 5.11 -4.10 22.62
C ASP A 2 6.42 -4.55 23.30
N GLN A 3 6.47 -5.82 23.72
CA GLN A 3 7.63 -6.53 24.31
C GLN A 3 8.86 -6.63 23.38
N ASN A 4 8.83 -6.05 22.18
CA ASN A 4 9.85 -6.24 21.15
C ASN A 4 10.99 -5.21 21.21
N PHE A 5 10.84 -4.13 21.98
CA PHE A 5 11.85 -3.08 22.05
C PHE A 5 12.52 -3.03 23.42
N PRO A 6 13.87 -3.01 23.47
CA PRO A 6 14.60 -2.80 24.71
C PRO A 6 14.11 -1.56 25.46
N PRO A 7 14.13 -1.56 26.81
CA PRO A 7 13.62 -0.45 27.62
C PRO A 7 14.37 0.88 27.42
N ASN A 8 15.55 0.85 26.81
CA ASN A 8 16.36 2.03 26.46
C ASN A 8 16.14 2.52 25.01
N THR A 9 15.09 2.05 24.33
CA THR A 9 14.80 2.44 22.95
C THR A 9 14.33 3.89 22.90
N ASN A 10 15.10 4.75 22.23
CA ASN A 10 14.71 6.12 21.93
C ASN A 10 13.94 6.17 20.60
N PHE A 11 12.67 6.56 20.66
CA PHE A 11 11.85 6.73 19.46
C PHE A 11 12.13 8.10 18.83
N ILE A 12 12.60 8.08 17.58
CA ILE A 12 12.89 9.30 16.81
C ILE A 12 11.66 9.64 15.97
N MET A 13 11.05 10.80 16.24
CA MET A 13 9.84 11.26 15.53
C MET A 13 10.12 11.83 14.13
N GLN A 14 11.38 12.12 13.81
CA GLN A 14 11.81 12.67 12.52
C GLN A 14 13.01 11.90 11.97
N PRO A 15 12.82 10.67 11.47
CA PRO A 15 13.91 9.92 10.87
C PRO A 15 14.52 10.70 9.69
N LYS A 16 15.79 10.46 9.37
CA LYS A 16 16.42 10.98 8.14
C LYS A 16 16.48 9.91 7.05
N TYR A 17 16.71 8.67 7.48
CA TYR A 17 16.77 7.48 6.63
C TYR A 17 16.40 6.25 7.47
N ALA A 18 16.05 5.16 6.79
CA ALA A 18 16.00 3.82 7.35
C ALA A 18 17.16 3.00 6.78
N LEU A 19 17.88 2.27 7.63
CA LEU A 19 18.86 1.30 7.17
C LEU A 19 18.14 -0.02 6.92
N VAL A 20 18.19 -0.50 5.69
CA VAL A 20 17.54 -1.76 5.29
C VAL A 20 18.58 -2.73 4.80
N GLU A 21 18.58 -3.92 5.40
CA GLU A 21 19.41 -5.03 4.96
C GLU A 21 18.68 -5.84 3.88
N PHE A 22 19.36 -6.08 2.76
CA PHE A 22 18.90 -6.95 1.70
C PHE A 22 19.71 -8.25 1.70
N ALA A 23 19.39 -9.17 2.61
CA ALA A 23 20.15 -10.40 2.84
C ALA A 23 20.39 -11.24 1.56
N GLY A 24 19.40 -11.26 0.65
CA GLY A 24 19.44 -11.99 -0.63
C GLY A 24 20.05 -11.21 -1.81
N CYS A 25 20.54 -10.00 -1.60
CA CYS A 25 21.16 -9.21 -2.66
C CYS A 25 22.53 -9.78 -3.04
N LYS A 26 22.77 -9.96 -4.34
CA LYS A 26 24.06 -10.40 -4.92
C LYS A 26 25.00 -9.23 -5.25
N LEU A 27 24.76 -8.05 -4.70
CA LEU A 27 25.67 -6.93 -4.88
C LEU A 27 26.93 -7.18 -4.07
N ASP A 28 28.00 -7.55 -4.78
CA ASP A 28 29.34 -7.79 -4.21
C ASP A 28 30.15 -6.50 -4.04
N SER A 29 29.65 -5.35 -4.50
CA SER A 29 30.38 -4.08 -4.39
C SER A 29 30.13 -3.42 -3.04
N THR A 30 31.21 -3.27 -2.26
CA THR A 30 31.29 -2.30 -1.17
C THR A 30 31.09 -0.92 -1.75
N LEU A 31 29.86 -0.39 -1.68
CA LEU A 31 29.59 1.03 -1.91
C LEU A 31 30.32 1.79 -0.81
N ALA A 32 31.51 2.29 -1.14
CA ALA A 32 32.33 3.27 -0.43
C ALA A 32 31.92 3.52 1.04
N GLU A 33 32.35 2.63 1.94
CA GLU A 33 32.22 2.71 3.41
C GLU A 33 30.96 2.10 4.05
N LEU A 34 29.94 1.65 3.29
CA LEU A 34 28.83 0.90 3.88
C LEU A 34 29.10 -0.60 3.99
N GLN A 35 28.68 -1.18 5.12
CA GLN A 35 28.68 -2.63 5.32
C GLN A 35 27.88 -3.33 4.21
N CYS A 36 28.40 -4.47 3.75
CA CYS A 36 27.80 -5.26 2.68
C CYS A 36 26.29 -5.47 2.94
N LYS A 37 25.46 -5.26 1.90
CA LYS A 37 23.99 -5.51 1.90
C LYS A 37 23.09 -4.55 2.68
N ILE A 38 23.62 -3.52 3.34
CA ILE A 38 22.79 -2.49 3.99
C ILE A 38 22.70 -1.27 3.07
N VAL A 39 21.47 -0.79 2.82
CA VAL A 39 21.22 0.40 1.99
C VAL A 39 20.41 1.42 2.80
N PRO A 40 20.84 2.70 2.83
CA PRO A 40 20.07 3.77 3.45
C PRO A 40 18.92 4.18 2.52
N ILE A 41 17.70 4.06 3.01
CA ILE A 41 16.50 4.54 2.34
C ILE A 41 16.17 5.91 2.92
N ALA A 42 16.46 6.95 2.15
CA ALA A 42 16.15 8.33 2.52
C ALA A 42 14.64 8.59 2.50
N ILE A 43 14.22 9.59 3.26
CA ILE A 43 12.86 10.09 3.20
C ILE A 43 12.55 10.66 1.82
N SER A 44 11.34 10.37 1.33
CA SER A 44 10.77 10.99 0.14
C SER A 44 9.75 12.06 0.54
N GLU A 45 9.75 13.17 -0.20
CA GLU A 45 8.68 14.15 -0.18
C GLU A 45 7.81 14.00 -1.43
N GLN A 46 6.49 14.00 -1.25
CA GLN A 46 5.53 13.97 -2.34
C GLN A 46 4.46 15.01 -2.10
N THR A 47 4.20 15.84 -3.11
CA THR A 47 3.15 16.86 -3.06
C THR A 47 1.93 16.36 -3.82
N PHE A 48 0.78 16.43 -3.17
CA PHE A 48 -0.51 16.06 -3.73
C PHE A 48 -1.37 17.32 -3.87
N LEU A 49 -2.04 17.45 -5.00
CA LEU A 49 -2.95 18.55 -5.28
C LEU A 49 -4.36 18.00 -5.34
N PHE A 50 -5.27 18.58 -4.56
CA PHE A 50 -6.67 18.19 -4.48
C PHE A 50 -7.56 19.39 -4.74
N ASP A 51 -8.73 19.18 -5.35
CA ASP A 51 -9.79 20.19 -5.28
C ASP A 51 -10.60 19.99 -4.01
N ALA A 52 -10.72 21.02 -3.19
CA ALA A 52 -11.48 21.03 -1.95
C ALA A 52 -12.95 20.63 -2.15
N LYS A 53 -13.50 20.82 -3.36
CA LYS A 53 -14.85 20.38 -3.71
C LYS A 53 -14.98 18.85 -3.77
N GLU A 54 -13.93 18.13 -4.14
CA GLU A 54 -13.94 16.66 -4.20
C GLU A 54 -13.89 16.02 -2.80
N LEU A 55 -13.40 16.77 -1.81
CA LEU A 55 -13.19 16.28 -0.44
C LEU A 55 -14.37 16.58 0.49
N LEU A 56 -15.25 17.52 0.12
CA LEU A 56 -16.34 18.00 0.97
C LEU A 56 -17.70 17.51 0.43
N PRO A 57 -18.55 16.91 1.28
CA PRO A 57 -19.95 16.66 0.93
C PRO A 57 -20.65 17.98 0.55
N ASP A 58 -21.52 17.94 -0.46
CA ASP A 58 -22.18 19.13 -1.03
C ASP A 58 -22.87 20.04 0.02
N ASN A 59 -23.35 19.45 1.10
CA ASN A 59 -24.01 20.15 2.20
C ASN A 59 -23.06 21.07 2.98
N ILE A 60 -21.79 20.69 3.14
CA ILE A 60 -20.76 21.46 3.85
C ILE A 60 -20.13 22.51 2.92
N ALA A 61 -19.97 22.18 1.63
CA ALA A 61 -19.44 23.10 0.63
C ALA A 61 -20.28 24.37 0.47
N LYS A 62 -21.62 24.26 0.56
CA LYS A 62 -22.56 25.40 0.53
C LYS A 62 -22.51 26.25 1.80
N ALA A 63 -22.39 25.61 2.98
CA ALA A 63 -22.29 26.30 4.26
C ALA A 63 -20.97 27.07 4.43
N ALA A 64 -19.87 26.55 3.88
CA ALA A 64 -18.54 27.14 3.96
C ALA A 64 -18.33 28.36 3.05
N LYS A 65 -19.36 28.84 2.32
CA LYS A 65 -19.29 30.00 1.40
C LYS A 65 -18.02 30.00 0.55
N ILE A 66 -17.63 28.85 0.00
CA ILE A 66 -16.44 28.71 -0.87
C ILE A 66 -16.74 29.42 -2.21
N ASN A 67 -16.66 30.74 -2.18
CA ASN A 67 -16.85 31.63 -3.31
C ASN A 67 -15.48 31.92 -3.94
N LYS A 68 -15.26 31.33 -5.12
CA LYS A 68 -14.35 31.77 -6.20
C LYS A 68 -12.85 32.03 -5.93
N LYS A 69 -12.28 31.79 -4.75
CA LYS A 69 -10.83 31.93 -4.54
C LYS A 69 -10.18 30.67 -3.97
N ALA A 70 -9.32 30.07 -4.80
CA ALA A 70 -8.43 28.92 -4.56
C ALA A 70 -9.10 27.66 -3.98
N THR A 71 -9.77 26.89 -4.83
CA THR A 71 -10.30 25.56 -4.48
C THR A 71 -9.23 24.46 -4.43
N LYS A 72 -7.96 24.76 -4.74
CA LYS A 72 -6.89 23.75 -4.78
C LYS A 72 -6.11 23.70 -3.46
N ILE A 73 -6.16 22.58 -2.78
CA ILE A 73 -5.38 22.27 -1.58
C ILE A 73 -4.12 21.54 -2.01
N SER A 74 -2.96 21.97 -1.51
CA SER A 74 -1.68 21.28 -1.70
C SER A 74 -1.26 20.63 -0.39
N VAL A 75 -1.09 19.32 -0.38
CA VAL A 75 -0.63 18.54 0.78
C VAL A 75 0.72 17.95 0.46
N LYS A 76 1.73 18.30 1.26
CA LYS A 76 3.05 17.68 1.19
C LYS A 76 3.15 16.56 2.21
N ARG A 77 3.42 15.34 1.75
CA ARG A 77 3.73 14.18 2.60
C ARG A 77 5.23 13.95 2.61
N ARG A 78 5.80 13.86 3.81
CA ARG A 78 7.19 13.47 4.05
C ARG A 78 7.21 12.13 4.76
N ALA A 79 7.70 11.07 4.11
CA ALA A 79 7.68 9.71 4.65
C ALA A 79 8.84 8.87 4.09
N LEU A 80 9.19 7.80 4.80
CA LEU A 80 10.03 6.75 4.21
C LEU A 80 9.22 6.08 3.08
N PRO A 81 9.80 5.86 1.89
CA PRO A 81 9.14 5.17 0.78
C PRO A 81 9.09 3.65 1.00
N LEU A 82 8.63 3.25 2.18
CA LEU A 82 8.50 1.87 2.63
C LEU A 82 7.04 1.60 2.96
N ILE A 83 6.57 0.43 2.55
CA ILE A 83 5.24 -0.08 2.89
C ILE A 83 5.40 -1.50 3.44
N PRO A 84 4.59 -1.93 4.42
CA PRO A 84 4.50 -3.33 4.78
C PRO A 84 4.15 -4.16 3.54
N ALA A 85 4.82 -5.31 3.37
CA ALA A 85 4.64 -6.17 2.21
C ALA A 85 3.88 -7.47 2.51
N TYR A 86 3.34 -7.63 3.73
CA TYR A 86 2.60 -8.84 4.13
C TYR A 86 1.26 -9.00 3.40
N SER A 87 0.65 -7.89 2.98
CA SER A 87 -0.60 -7.88 2.24
C SER A 87 -0.53 -6.82 1.16
N MET A 88 -1.15 -7.07 0.01
CA MET A 88 -1.28 -6.09 -1.07
C MET A 88 -2.70 -6.09 -1.59
N THR A 89 -3.12 -4.95 -2.14
CA THR A 89 -4.43 -4.85 -2.79
C THR A 89 -4.43 -5.63 -4.10
N THR A 90 -5.61 -6.06 -4.53
CA THR A 90 -5.81 -6.67 -5.86
C THR A 90 -5.17 -5.85 -6.97
N HIS A 91 -5.42 -4.54 -6.99
CA HIS A 91 -4.82 -3.61 -7.94
C HIS A 91 -3.29 -3.63 -7.93
N LYS A 92 -2.67 -3.66 -6.75
CA LYS A 92 -1.20 -3.70 -6.63
C LYS A 92 -0.62 -5.04 -7.11
N SER A 93 -1.36 -6.14 -6.95
CA SER A 93 -0.93 -7.47 -7.39
C SER A 93 -0.97 -7.68 -8.91
N GLN A 94 -1.66 -6.81 -9.66
CA GLN A 94 -1.85 -6.96 -11.10
C GLN A 94 -0.50 -7.04 -11.84
N GLY A 95 -0.36 -8.02 -12.72
CA GLY A 95 0.86 -8.26 -13.49
C GLY A 95 1.95 -9.03 -12.73
N GLN A 96 1.78 -9.32 -11.44
CA GLN A 96 2.74 -10.09 -10.65
C GLN A 96 2.41 -11.59 -10.67
N THR A 97 3.44 -12.44 -10.64
CA THR A 97 3.28 -13.87 -10.31
C THR A 97 3.82 -14.09 -8.89
N LEU A 98 2.97 -14.59 -8.01
CA LEU A 98 3.26 -14.80 -6.60
C LEU A 98 3.42 -16.29 -6.32
N GLY A 99 4.28 -16.62 -5.35
CA GLY A 99 4.60 -18.02 -5.03
C GLY A 99 3.45 -18.76 -4.38
N LYS A 100 2.96 -18.25 -3.24
CA LYS A 100 1.79 -18.73 -2.52
C LYS A 100 1.01 -17.53 -2.00
N ILE A 101 -0.31 -17.57 -2.07
CA ILE A 101 -1.15 -16.45 -1.66
C ILE A 101 -2.34 -16.90 -0.82
N ILE A 102 -2.78 -16.01 0.05
CA ILE A 102 -4.07 -16.08 0.73
C ILE A 102 -4.91 -14.94 0.17
N VAL A 103 -6.12 -15.23 -0.28
CA VAL A 103 -7.05 -14.24 -0.86
C VAL A 103 -8.32 -14.17 -0.05
N ASP A 104 -8.87 -12.96 0.04
CA ASP A 104 -10.21 -12.71 0.56
C ASP A 104 -11.11 -12.29 -0.61
N LEU A 105 -12.14 -13.08 -0.86
CA LEU A 105 -13.09 -12.86 -1.96
C LEU A 105 -14.40 -12.21 -1.50
N VAL A 106 -14.56 -11.94 -0.21
CA VAL A 106 -15.70 -11.17 0.29
C VAL A 106 -15.40 -9.69 0.05
N MET A 107 -16.04 -9.13 -0.97
CA MET A 107 -15.83 -7.75 -1.38
C MET A 107 -16.51 -6.76 -0.43
N PRO A 108 -15.92 -5.57 -0.20
CA PRO A 108 -16.59 -4.50 0.53
C PRO A 108 -17.85 -4.02 -0.22
N PRO A 109 -18.80 -3.35 0.46
CA PRO A 109 -19.99 -2.80 -0.18
C PRO A 109 -19.63 -1.87 -1.35
N GLY A 110 -20.23 -2.08 -2.52
CA GLY A 110 -19.99 -1.27 -3.71
C GLY A 110 -20.18 -2.04 -5.01
N PRO A 111 -19.89 -1.40 -6.16
CA PRO A 111 -19.89 -2.07 -7.45
C PRO A 111 -18.89 -3.23 -7.45
N LEU A 112 -19.36 -4.42 -7.80
CA LEU A 112 -18.51 -5.58 -7.94
C LEU A 112 -17.83 -5.55 -9.31
N GLU A 113 -16.52 -5.34 -9.33
CA GLU A 113 -15.72 -5.44 -10.55
C GLU A 113 -15.20 -6.86 -10.76
N VAL A 114 -15.36 -7.41 -11.97
CA VAL A 114 -14.82 -8.74 -12.36
C VAL A 114 -13.33 -8.86 -11.99
N ALA A 115 -12.58 -7.79 -12.22
CA ALA A 115 -11.14 -7.73 -11.95
C ALA A 115 -10.81 -7.93 -10.48
N SER A 116 -11.69 -7.52 -9.56
CA SER A 116 -11.48 -7.66 -8.12
C SER A 116 -11.38 -9.13 -7.66
N VAL A 117 -11.95 -10.06 -8.45
CA VAL A 117 -11.98 -11.50 -8.17
C VAL A 117 -10.98 -12.25 -9.04
N TYR A 118 -10.95 -11.98 -10.34
CA TYR A 118 -10.08 -12.72 -11.28
C TYR A 118 -8.59 -12.39 -11.10
N VAL A 119 -8.25 -11.13 -10.84
CA VAL A 119 -6.85 -10.71 -10.68
C VAL A 119 -6.16 -11.46 -9.53
N PRO A 120 -6.67 -11.51 -8.28
CA PRO A 120 -5.97 -12.19 -7.20
C PRO A 120 -5.88 -13.71 -7.46
N LEU A 121 -6.93 -14.33 -8.00
CA LEU A 121 -6.93 -15.77 -8.32
C LEU A 121 -5.89 -16.15 -9.38
N SER A 122 -5.61 -15.26 -10.34
CA SER A 122 -4.65 -15.50 -11.42
C SER A 122 -3.19 -15.17 -11.05
N ARG A 123 -2.88 -14.82 -9.79
CA ARG A 123 -1.50 -14.47 -9.39
C ARG A 123 -0.62 -15.69 -9.11
N VAL A 124 -1.19 -16.88 -8.94
CA VAL A 124 -0.43 -18.12 -8.70
C VAL A 124 -0.45 -19.04 -9.91
N LYS A 125 0.53 -19.95 -9.98
CA LYS A 125 0.65 -20.93 -11.08
C LYS A 125 -0.14 -22.22 -10.85
N ARG A 126 -0.43 -22.56 -9.60
CA ARG A 126 -1.10 -23.80 -9.20
C ARG A 126 -2.19 -23.51 -8.17
N LEU A 127 -3.25 -24.32 -8.19
CA LEU A 127 -4.33 -24.21 -7.21
C LEU A 127 -3.84 -24.51 -5.78
N ASP A 128 -2.88 -25.44 -5.62
CA ASP A 128 -2.27 -25.78 -4.32
C ASP A 128 -1.55 -24.61 -3.64
N ASP A 129 -1.23 -23.56 -4.41
CA ASP A 129 -0.55 -22.36 -3.93
C ASP A 129 -1.55 -21.22 -3.59
N LEU A 130 -2.86 -21.47 -3.71
CA LEU A 130 -3.94 -20.53 -3.42
C LEU A 130 -4.76 -21.01 -2.20
N LEU A 131 -4.91 -20.13 -1.21
CA LEU A 131 -5.86 -20.31 -0.12
C LEU A 131 -6.91 -19.20 -0.13
N ILE A 132 -8.20 -19.57 -0.11
CA ILE A 132 -9.30 -18.62 0.08
C ILE A 132 -9.62 -18.59 1.58
N ILE A 133 -9.50 -17.42 2.21
CA ILE A 133 -9.49 -17.30 3.68
C ILE A 133 -10.86 -17.55 4.32
N ARG A 134 -11.96 -17.35 3.58
CA ARG A 134 -13.33 -17.52 4.07
C ARG A 134 -14.30 -17.87 2.94
N PRO A 135 -15.46 -18.49 3.24
CA PRO A 135 -16.53 -18.67 2.27
C PRO A 135 -16.99 -17.35 1.65
N PHE A 136 -17.42 -17.41 0.39
CA PHE A 136 -17.92 -16.25 -0.37
C PHE A 136 -19.08 -16.69 -1.27
N GLU A 137 -19.91 -15.74 -1.68
CA GLU A 137 -21.08 -16.02 -2.52
C GLU A 137 -20.65 -16.41 -3.94
N PHE A 138 -21.19 -17.50 -4.48
CA PHE A 138 -20.83 -17.96 -5.82
C PHE A 138 -21.21 -16.95 -6.91
N ALA A 139 -22.25 -16.14 -6.67
CA ALA A 139 -22.65 -15.03 -7.54
C ALA A 139 -21.50 -14.02 -7.77
N THR A 140 -20.54 -13.92 -6.85
CA THR A 140 -19.34 -13.08 -6.99
C THR A 140 -18.42 -13.53 -8.14
N LEU A 141 -18.52 -14.79 -8.58
CA LEU A 141 -17.79 -15.28 -9.77
C LEU A 141 -18.55 -15.01 -11.09
N GLN A 142 -19.84 -14.73 -11.01
CA GLN A 142 -20.76 -14.66 -12.16
C GLN A 142 -20.93 -13.23 -12.70
N VAL A 143 -19.94 -12.37 -12.50
CA VAL A 143 -20.01 -10.97 -12.93
C VAL A 143 -20.06 -10.93 -14.45
N LYS A 144 -21.15 -10.34 -14.99
CA LYS A 144 -21.33 -10.18 -16.44
C LYS A 144 -20.24 -9.25 -16.98
N PRO A 145 -19.62 -9.59 -18.12
CA PRO A 145 -18.60 -8.75 -18.76
C PRO A 145 -19.15 -7.39 -19.17
#